data_AF-A0A8S3CBA1-F1
#
_entry.id   AF-A0A8S3CBA1-F1
#
_cell.length_a   1.000
_cell.length_b   1.000
_cell.length_c   1.000
_cell.angle_alpha   90.00
_cell.angle_beta   90.00
_cell.angle_gamma   90.00
#
_symmetry.space_group_name_H-M   'P 1'
#
loop_
_entity.id
_entity.type
_entity.pdbx_description
1 polymer ?
#
loop_
_entity_poly.entity_id
_entity_poly.type
_entity_poly.pdbx_seq_one_letter_code
_entity_poly.pdbx_strand_id
1 'polypeptide(L)' 'SYFQASGLTSLGISNRAFSLALRIQPQKLSGTLAHLSTSSLGTGSQCFPLLGFASNGAIVAQVLINNNTVVSATGPILPV' A
#
# COMPACT_ATOMS: atom_id res chain seq x y z
N SER A 1 -15.99 1.88 -3.46
CA SER A 1 -16.03 0.42 -3.21
C SER A 1 -14.64 -0.06 -2.85
N TYR A 2 -14.51 -0.90 -1.83
CA TYR A 2 -13.24 -1.55 -1.48
C TYR A 2 -13.48 -3.05 -1.30
N PHE A 3 -12.43 -3.84 -1.48
CA PHE A 3 -12.39 -5.22 -1.01
C PHE A 3 -11.42 -5.31 0.16
N GLN A 4 -11.65 -6.27 1.04
CA GLN A 4 -10.76 -6.52 2.17
C GLN A 4 -10.40 -8.00 2.18
N ALA A 5 -9.10 -8.27 2.31
CA ALA A 5 -8.58 -9.60 2.54
C ALA A 5 -7.93 -9.66 3.92
N SER A 6 -8.09 -10.78 4.60
CA SER A 6 -7.47 -11.08 5.89
C SER A 6 -6.79 -12.45 5.84
N GLY A 7 -6.00 -12.79 6.86
CA GLY A 7 -5.29 -14.07 6.91
C GLY A 7 -4.06 -14.16 6.00
N LEU A 8 -3.51 -13.01 5.57
CA LEU A 8 -2.27 -12.97 4.79
C LEU A 8 -1.07 -13.25 5.69
N THR A 9 -0.70 -14.53 5.83
CA THR A 9 0.32 -14.99 6.79
C THR A 9 1.77 -14.64 6.42
N SER A 10 2.03 -14.29 5.16
CA SER A 10 3.38 -13.94 4.68
C SER A 10 3.60 -12.44 4.46
N LEU A 11 2.54 -11.63 4.49
CA LEU A 11 2.64 -10.19 4.26
C LEU A 11 3.10 -9.47 5.54
N GLY A 12 4.05 -8.53 5.42
CA GLY A 12 4.61 -7.80 6.57
C GLY A 12 5.58 -8.62 7.43
N ILE A 13 5.94 -9.84 7.01
CA ILE A 13 6.95 -10.66 7.66
C ILE A 13 8.32 -10.37 7.04
N SER A 14 9.29 -10.08 7.90
CA SER A 14 10.69 -9.89 7.50
C SER A 14 11.19 -11.03 6.61
N ASN A 15 11.93 -10.67 5.55
CA ASN A 15 12.53 -11.60 4.58
C ASN A 15 11.53 -12.53 3.87
N ARG A 16 10.25 -12.15 3.76
CA ARG A 16 9.28 -12.84 2.91
C ARG A 16 8.88 -11.99 1.73
N ALA A 17 9.11 -12.54 0.53
CA ALA A 17 8.65 -11.92 -0.70
C ALA A 17 7.13 -12.04 -0.81
N PHE A 18 6.50 -11.02 -1.40
CA PHE A 18 5.09 -11.01 -1.75
C PHE A 18 4.90 -10.25 -3.07
N SER A 19 3.76 -10.45 -3.71
CA SER A 19 3.35 -9.68 -4.88
C SER A 19 1.89 -9.24 -4.75
N LEU A 20 1.58 -8.10 -5.33
CA LEU A 20 0.24 -7.56 -5.46
C LEU A 20 0.07 -7.11 -6.92
N ALA A 21 -0.98 -7.60 -7.59
CA ALA A 21 -1.31 -7.18 -8.94
C ALA A 21 -2.72 -6.58 -8.95
N LEU A 22 -2.83 -5.36 -9.48
CA LEU A 22 -4.08 -4.60 -9.54
C LEU A 22 -4.25 -4.04 -10.95
N ARG A 23 -5.47 -4.12 -11.48
CA ARG A 23 -5.87 -3.38 -12.69
C ARG A 23 -6.89 -2.34 -12.28
N ILE A 24 -6.51 -1.07 -12.36
CA ILE A 24 -7.33 0.06 -11.93
C ILE A 24 -7.32 1.14 -13.00
N GLN A 25 -8.40 1.91 -13.08
CA GLN A 25 -8.50 3.12 -13.90
C GLN A 25 -9.05 4.24 -13.01
N PRO A 26 -8.17 4.90 -12.22
CA PRO A 26 -8.59 5.90 -11.27
C PRO A 26 -9.07 7.17 -12.00
N GLN A 27 -10.17 7.76 -11.52
CA GLN A 27 -10.66 9.04 -12.04
C GLN A 27 -9.77 10.23 -11.63
N LYS A 28 -8.98 10.07 -10.57
CA LYS A 28 -8.02 11.04 -10.05
C LYS A 28 -6.78 10.31 -9.53
N LEU A 29 -5.59 10.84 -9.82
CA LEU A 29 -4.30 10.33 -9.33
C LEU A 29 -4.06 10.78 -7.88
N SER A 30 -4.92 10.35 -6.95
CA SER A 30 -4.87 10.78 -5.54
C SER A 30 -5.32 9.67 -4.60
N GLY A 31 -4.77 9.67 -3.38
CA GLY A 31 -5.20 8.79 -2.29
C GLY A 31 -4.55 7.41 -2.29
N THR A 32 -5.17 6.47 -1.58
CA THR A 32 -4.64 5.11 -1.35
C THR A 32 -5.31 4.11 -2.27
N LEU A 33 -4.51 3.26 -2.92
CA LEU A 33 -4.97 2.16 -3.77
C LEU A 33 -5.02 0.84 -3.01
N ALA A 34 -3.99 0.56 -2.23
CA ALA A 34 -3.89 -0.61 -1.36
C ALA A 34 -3.37 -0.17 0.01
N HIS A 35 -4.06 -0.61 1.06
CA HIS A 35 -3.75 -0.28 2.44
C HIS A 35 -3.45 -1.56 3.22
N LEU A 36 -2.42 -1.54 4.06
CA LEU A 36 -2.13 -2.62 5.00
C LEU A 36 -2.49 -2.18 6.41
N SER A 37 -3.20 -3.04 7.13
CA SER A 37 -3.55 -2.82 8.53
C SER A 37 -3.50 -4.11 9.33
N THR A 38 -3.13 -3.99 10.60
CA THR A 38 -3.30 -5.06 11.60
C THR A 38 -4.74 -5.18 12.12
N SER A 39 -5.62 -4.22 11.82
CA SER A 39 -7.03 -4.26 12.26
C SER A 39 -7.98 -4.35 11.06
N SER A 40 -9.14 -4.97 11.29
CA SER A 40 -10.19 -5.07 10.27
C SER A 40 -10.83 -3.72 9.94
N LEU A 41 -10.67 -2.72 10.81
CA LEU A 41 -11.19 -1.36 10.61
C LEU A 41 -10.22 -0.47 9.82
N GLY A 42 -9.04 -0.98 9.43
CA GLY A 42 -8.02 -0.16 8.80
C GLY A 42 -7.40 0.84 9.78
N THR A 43 -7.12 0.40 11.00
CA THR A 43 -6.56 1.21 12.10
C THR A 43 -5.46 0.45 12.83
N GLY A 44 -4.76 1.09 13.77
CA GLY A 44 -3.78 0.43 14.65
C GLY A 44 -2.33 0.83 14.37
N SER A 45 -1.40 0.11 14.99
CA SER A 45 0.02 0.47 15.03
C SER A 45 0.75 0.26 13.70
N GLN A 46 0.24 -0.62 12.85
CA GLN A 46 0.69 -0.80 11.47
C GLN A 46 -0.49 -0.53 10.57
N CYS A 47 -0.52 0.67 9.99
CA CYS A 47 -1.63 1.19 9.21
C CYS A 47 -1.07 2.17 8.19
N PHE A 48 -0.81 1.72 6.96
CA PHE A 48 -0.14 2.55 5.95
C PHE A 48 -0.51 2.13 4.52
N PRO A 49 -0.43 3.04 3.54
CA PRO A 49 -0.68 2.71 2.14
C PRO A 49 0.47 1.88 1.55
N LEU A 50 0.22 0.59 1.25
CA LEU A 50 1.15 -0.24 0.47
C LEU A 50 1.37 0.33 -0.93
N LEU A 51 0.30 0.87 -1.52
CA LEU A 51 0.32 1.51 -2.83
C LEU A 51 -0.66 2.68 -2.83
N GLY A 52 -0.23 3.83 -3.34
CA GLY A 52 -1.08 5.01 -3.44
C GLY A 52 -0.44 6.07 -4.32
N PHE A 53 -0.94 7.30 -4.18
CA PHE A 53 -0.46 8.46 -4.90
C PHE A 53 0.08 9.51 -3.94
N ALA A 54 1.18 10.15 -4.33
CA ALA A 54 1.64 11.40 -3.73
C ALA A 54 0.73 12.57 -4.15
N SER A 55 0.89 13.72 -3.49
CA SER A 55 0.10 14.94 -3.77
C SER A 55 0.26 15.46 -5.21
N ASN A 56 1.38 15.14 -5.87
CA ASN A 56 1.66 15.49 -7.27
C ASN A 56 1.19 14.41 -8.27
N GLY A 57 0.49 13.36 -7.83
CA GLY A 57 0.02 12.27 -8.69
C GLY A 57 1.06 11.18 -9.00
N ALA A 58 2.26 11.25 -8.42
CA ALA A 58 3.24 10.17 -8.52
C ALA A 58 2.77 8.91 -7.79
N ILE A 59 3.03 7.73 -8.35
CA ILE A 59 2.81 6.48 -7.62
C ILE A 59 3.80 6.38 -6.46
N VAL A 60 3.32 6.00 -5.29
CA VAL A 60 4.15 5.70 -4.12
C VAL A 60 3.84 4.27 -3.67
N ALA A 61 4.90 3.47 -3.54
CA ALA A 61 4.84 2.16 -2.91
C ALA A 61 5.50 2.24 -1.53
N GLN A 62 4.88 1.63 -0.53
CA GLN A 62 5.45 1.53 0.81
C GLN A 62 5.46 0.09 1.28
N VAL A 63 6.47 -0.27 2.05
CA VAL A 63 6.56 -1.59 2.68
C VAL A 63 7.06 -1.48 4.10
N LEU A 64 6.54 -2.35 4.96
CA LEU A 64 7.08 -2.54 6.29
C LEU A 64 8.35 -3.38 6.20
N ILE A 65 9.45 -2.86 6.73
CA ILE A 65 10.70 -3.58 6.94
C ILE A 65 10.89 -3.83 8.44
N ASN A 66 12.04 -4.41 8.81
CA ASN A 66 12.40 -4.72 10.19
C ASN A 66 12.19 -3.52 11.13
N ASN A 67 11.94 -3.80 12.42
CA ASN A 67 11.73 -2.79 13.48
C ASN A 67 10.55 -1.84 13.21
N ASN A 68 9.46 -2.34 12.62
CA ASN A 68 8.25 -1.57 12.31
C ASN A 68 8.51 -0.31 11.46
N THR A 69 9.61 -0.28 10.71
CA THR A 69 9.95 0.87 9.87
C THR A 69 9.25 0.75 8.52
N VAL A 70 8.58 1.80 8.08
CA VAL A 70 7.98 1.87 6.75
C VAL A 70 8.93 2.59 5.81
N VAL A 71 9.34 1.94 4.74
CA VAL A 71 10.13 2.56 3.67
C VAL A 71 9.26 2.82 2.46
N SER A 72 9.57 3.89 1.72
CA SER A 72 8.80 4.34 0.57
C SER A 72 9.68 4.42 -0.67
N ALA A 73 9.13 4.02 -1.81
CA ALA A 73 9.69 4.28 -3.13
C ALA A 73 8.67 5.11 -3.93
N THR A 74 9.13 6.25 -4.45
CA THR A 74 8.29 7.11 -5.29
C THR A 74 8.63 6.84 -6.76
N GLY A 75 7.62 6.46 -7.52
CA GLY A 75 7.69 6.26 -8.96
C GLY A 75 7.38 7.54 -9.74
N PRO A 76 7.14 7.40 -11.06
CA PRO A 76 6.81 8.52 -11.92
C PRO A 76 5.39 9.05 -11.65
N ILE A 77 5.14 10.28 -12.11
CA ILE A 77 3.80 10.81 -12.29
C ILE A 77 3.19 10.11 -13.50
N LEU A 78 2.02 9.49 -13.32
CA LEU A 78 1.32 8.87 -14.43
C LEU A 78 0.75 9.96 -15.35
N PRO A 79 0.90 9.82 -16.67
CA PRO A 79 0.20 10.70 -17.60
C PRO A 79 -1.31 10.52 -17.44
N VAL A 80 -2.02 11.65 -17.43
CA VAL A 80 -3.49 11.72 -17.45
C VAL A 80 -4.05 11.55 -18.85
#